data_AF-R2XWQ9-F1
#
_entry.id   AF-R2XWQ9-F1
#
_cell.length_a   1.000
_cell.length_b   1.000
_cell.length_c   1.000
_cell.angle_alpha   90.00
_cell.angle_beta   90.00
_cell.angle_gamma   90.00
#
_symmetry.space_group_name_H-M   'P 1'
#
loop_
_entity.id
_entity.type
_entity.pdbx_description
1 polymer ?
#
loop_
_entity_poly.entity_id
_entity_poly.type
_entity_poly.pdbx_seq_one_letter_code
_entity_poly.pdbx_strand_id
1 'polypeptide(L)'
;MKETSFLLLQAQLRALFPDEGLNQLAIYEDHKAHFLIFSSRGLYVLEEDDLTKEPRNIYYTTDSLKPFSIRQHEGIFELIVETVGGRHFILAFPDQTDAYHAMQTLIELLV
;
A
#
# COMPACT_ATOMS: atom_id res chain seq x y z
N MET A 1 -5.46 -18.06 -2.89
CA MET A 1 -4.69 -17.26 -1.91
C MET A 1 -5.19 -17.63 -0.51
N LYS A 2 -4.28 -17.79 0.45
CA LYS A 2 -4.50 -18.50 1.73
C LYS A 2 -5.28 -17.63 2.72
N GLU A 3 -6.40 -18.14 3.25
CA GLU A 3 -7.22 -17.52 4.32
C GLU A 3 -6.40 -17.03 5.53
N THR A 4 -5.24 -17.63 5.77
CA THR A 4 -4.31 -17.27 6.85
C THR A 4 -3.73 -15.86 6.72
N SER A 5 -3.42 -15.41 5.50
CA SER A 5 -2.84 -14.08 5.25
C SER A 5 -3.86 -12.97 5.52
N PHE A 6 -5.14 -13.20 5.20
CA PHE A 6 -6.21 -12.26 5.43
C PHE A 6 -6.53 -12.08 6.93
N LEU A 7 -6.52 -13.17 7.71
CA LEU A 7 -6.74 -13.11 9.17
C LEU A 7 -5.60 -12.37 9.89
N LEU A 8 -4.35 -12.61 9.48
CA LEU A 8 -3.18 -11.88 9.99
C LEU A 8 -3.27 -10.40 9.65
N LEU A 9 -3.62 -10.07 8.41
CA LEU A 9 -3.82 -8.69 7.97
C LEU A 9 -4.91 -8.01 8.80
N GLN A 10 -6.05 -8.67 9.02
CA GLN A 10 -7.15 -8.13 9.80
C GLN A 10 -6.77 -7.88 11.27
N ALA A 11 -6.00 -8.80 11.88
CA ALA A 11 -5.52 -8.62 13.25
C ALA A 11 -4.53 -7.44 13.36
N GLN A 12 -3.63 -7.29 12.39
CA GLN A 12 -2.68 -6.19 12.35
C GLN A 12 -3.36 -4.84 12.07
N LEU A 13 -4.29 -4.79 11.13
CA LEU A 13 -5.08 -3.59 10.86
C LEU A 13 -5.84 -3.14 12.10
N ARG A 14 -6.48 -4.05 12.84
CA ARG A 14 -7.17 -3.71 14.10
C ARG A 14 -6.22 -3.22 15.19
N ALA A 15 -4.99 -3.73 15.23
CA ALA A 15 -3.98 -3.29 16.20
C ALA A 15 -3.39 -1.92 15.84
N LEU A 16 -3.22 -1.63 14.55
CA LEU A 16 -2.63 -0.38 14.05
C LEU A 16 -3.65 0.77 13.98
N PHE A 17 -4.91 0.43 13.70
CA PHE A 17 -6.01 1.36 13.54
C PHE A 17 -7.16 1.00 14.50
N PRO A 18 -6.96 1.10 15.82
CA PRO A 18 -8.00 0.76 16.80
C PRO A 18 -9.17 1.77 16.79
N ASP A 19 -8.90 3.03 16.45
CA ASP A 19 -9.87 4.14 16.47
C ASP A 19 -10.25 4.65 15.07
N GLU A 20 -9.52 4.25 14.02
CA GLU A 20 -9.83 4.61 12.63
C GLU A 20 -10.70 3.52 12.01
N GLY A 21 -11.87 3.90 11.47
CA GLY A 21 -12.70 2.95 10.73
C GLY A 21 -11.95 2.44 9.51
N LEU A 22 -11.83 1.12 9.34
CA LEU A 22 -11.15 0.48 8.20
C LEU A 22 -11.60 1.03 6.82
N ASN A 23 -12.81 1.60 6.74
CA ASN A 23 -13.35 2.25 5.55
C ASN A 23 -12.62 3.55 5.15
N GLN A 24 -11.71 4.05 5.99
CA GLN A 24 -10.88 5.22 5.73
C GLN A 24 -9.45 4.83 5.30
N LEU A 25 -9.17 3.53 5.16
CA LEU A 25 -7.88 3.03 4.72
C LEU A 25 -7.96 2.61 3.25
N ALA A 26 -6.95 2.97 2.48
CA ALA A 26 -6.78 2.41 1.14
C ALA A 26 -5.76 1.27 1.21
N ILE A 27 -6.18 0.04 0.92
CA ILE A 27 -5.35 -1.15 1.04
C ILE A 27 -5.11 -1.70 -0.36
N TYR A 28 -3.84 -1.83 -0.73
CA TYR A 28 -3.41 -2.39 -2.00
C TYR A 28 -2.35 -3.46 -1.79
N GLU A 29 -2.26 -4.40 -2.72
CA GLU A 29 -1.20 -5.41 -2.76
C GLU A 29 -0.25 -5.06 -3.91
N ASP A 30 1.05 -5.03 -3.64
CA ASP A 30 2.06 -4.77 -4.66
C ASP A 30 2.46 -6.07 -5.41
N HIS A 31 3.22 -5.93 -6.50
CA HIS A 31 3.70 -7.09 -7.28
C HIS A 31 4.58 -8.09 -6.50
N LYS A 32 5.09 -7.71 -5.33
CA LYS A 32 5.90 -8.55 -4.45
C LYS A 32 5.10 -9.10 -3.27
N ALA A 33 3.76 -9.02 -3.33
CA ALA A 33 2.85 -9.45 -2.27
C ALA A 33 3.03 -8.70 -0.94
N HIS A 34 3.53 -7.46 -0.98
CA HIS A 34 3.45 -6.54 0.15
C HIS A 34 2.07 -5.92 0.22
N PHE A 35 1.52 -5.81 1.42
CA PHE A 35 0.29 -5.05 1.63
C PHE A 35 0.63 -3.61 2.00
N LEU A 36 0.21 -2.69 1.14
CA LEU A 36 0.34 -1.25 1.30
C LEU A 36 -0.97 -0.72 1.86
N ILE A 37 -0.92 -0.17 3.07
CA ILE A 37 -2.06 0.38 3.77
C ILE A 37 -1.84 1.88 3.92
N PHE A 38 -2.58 2.66 3.14
CA PHE A 38 -2.55 4.10 3.21
C PHE A 38 -3.60 4.58 4.20
N SER A 39 -3.18 5.48 5.08
CA SER A 39 -4.00 6.17 6.08
C SER A 39 -3.73 7.67 6.01
N SER A 40 -4.59 8.47 6.66
CA SER A 40 -4.38 9.91 6.85
C SER A 40 -3.00 10.27 7.43
N ARG A 41 -2.36 9.33 8.12
CA ARG A 41 -1.05 9.50 8.77
C ARG A 41 0.13 9.13 7.87
N GLY A 42 -0.10 8.48 6.73
CA GLY A 42 0.96 7.95 5.88
C GLY A 42 0.71 6.51 5.45
N LEU A 43 1.80 5.84 5.04
CA LEU A 43 1.80 4.51 4.48
C LEU A 43 2.35 3.49 5.50
N TYR A 44 1.61 2.41 5.71
CA TYR A 44 2.07 1.21 6.40
C TYR A 44 2.30 0.10 5.37
N VAL A 45 3.43 -0.58 5.47
CA VAL A 45 3.82 -1.68 4.60
C VAL A 45 3.93 -2.92 5.45
N LEU A 46 3.09 -3.91 5.14
CA LEU A 46 3.20 -5.24 5.70
C LEU A 46 3.92 -6.13 4.71
N GLU A 47 5.11 -6.58 5.10
CA GLU A 47 5.95 -7.51 4.36
C GLU A 47 6.20 -8.76 5.19
N GLU A 48 6.37 -9.91 4.55
CA GLU A 48 6.82 -11.13 5.23
C GLU A 48 8.35 -11.15 5.23
N ASP A 49 8.97 -11.36 6.40
CA ASP A 49 10.43 -11.48 6.47
C ASP A 49 10.88 -12.75 5.73
N ASP A 50 11.80 -12.61 4.79
CA ASP A 50 12.28 -13.73 3.97
C ASP A 50 12.98 -14.83 4.79
N LEU A 51 13.58 -14.48 5.93
CA LEU A 51 14.34 -15.39 6.78
C LEU A 51 13.49 -16.00 7.89
N THR A 52 12.70 -15.20 8.58
CA THR A 52 11.92 -15.66 9.74
C THR A 52 10.49 -16.04 9.40
N LYS A 53 9.99 -15.63 8.22
CA LYS A 53 8.58 -15.76 7.83
C LYS A 53 7.61 -15.05 8.78
N GLU A 54 8.13 -14.15 9.61
CA GLU A 54 7.31 -13.35 10.51
C GLU A 54 6.82 -12.08 9.79
N PRO A 55 5.61 -11.61 10.10
CA PRO A 55 5.08 -10.41 9.49
C PRO A 55 5.80 -9.18 10.05
N ARG A 56 6.37 -8.39 9.17
CA ARG A 56 7.05 -7.13 9.48
C ARG A 56 6.17 -5.97 9.05
N ASN A 57 6.01 -5.00 9.95
CA ASN A 57 5.32 -3.76 9.66
C ASN A 57 6.33 -2.60 9.60
N ILE A 58 6.28 -1.84 8.51
CA ILE A 58 7.10 -0.66 8.30
C ILE A 58 6.19 0.53 8.04
N TYR A 59 6.40 1.59 8.80
CA TYR A 59 5.63 2.82 8.67
C TYR A 59 6.46 3.93 8.01
N TYR A 60 5.84 4.61 7.04
CA TYR A 60 6.34 5.76 6.32
C TYR A 60 5.39 6.93 6.53
N THR A 61 5.90 8.05 7.05
CA THR A 61 5.13 9.30 7.13
C THR A 61 4.87 9.85 5.73
N THR A 62 3.85 10.69 5.58
CA THR A 62 3.54 11.38 4.32
C THR A 62 4.74 12.13 3.74
N ASP A 63 5.51 12.85 4.57
CA ASP A 63 6.72 13.57 4.14
C ASP A 63 7.85 12.66 3.62
N SER A 64 7.78 11.37 3.93
CA SER A 64 8.77 10.38 3.48
C SER A 64 8.39 9.72 2.15
N LEU A 65 7.26 10.11 1.55
CA LEU A 65 6.79 9.65 0.25
C LEU A 65 7.10 10.68 -0.83
N LYS A 66 7.53 10.19 -1.99
CA LYS A 66 7.65 11.00 -3.20
C LYS A 66 6.28 11.13 -3.89
N PRO A 67 6.11 12.12 -4.78
CA PRO A 67 4.90 12.23 -5.59
C PRO A 67 4.61 10.95 -6.36
N PHE A 68 3.35 10.53 -6.34
CA PHE A 68 2.89 9.36 -7.09
C PHE A 68 3.05 9.58 -8.59
N SER A 69 3.34 8.51 -9.32
CA SER A 69 3.42 8.53 -10.78
C SER A 69 2.80 7.28 -11.37
N ILE A 70 2.19 7.41 -12.55
CA ILE A 70 1.64 6.28 -13.30
C ILE A 70 2.54 6.03 -14.51
N ARG A 71 2.92 4.78 -14.71
CA ARG A 71 3.62 4.30 -15.90
C ARG A 71 2.75 3.28 -16.62
N GLN A 72 2.84 3.22 -17.94
CA GLN A 72 2.27 2.09 -18.69
C GLN A 72 3.39 1.12 -19.06
N HIS A 73 3.20 -0.16 -18.74
CA HIS A 73 4.16 -1.22 -19.08
C HIS A 73 3.40 -2.47 -19.51
N GLU A 74 3.74 -3.01 -20.69
CA GLU A 74 3.12 -4.22 -21.25
C GLU A 74 1.58 -4.22 -21.28
N GLY A 75 0.97 -3.05 -21.43
CA GLY A 75 -0.49 -2.89 -21.45
C GLY A 75 -1.14 -2.82 -20.06
N ILE A 76 -0.36 -2.80 -18.98
CA ILE A 76 -0.80 -2.62 -17.60
C ILE A 76 -0.43 -1.21 -17.14
N PHE A 77 -1.27 -0.60 -16.31
CA PHE A 77 -0.99 0.69 -15.68
C PHE A 77 -0.42 0.48 -14.28
N GLU A 78 0.82 0.92 -14.10
CA GLU A 78 1.61 0.79 -12.87
C GLU A 78 1.59 2.12 -12.12
N LEU A 79 0.90 2.17 -10.98
CA LEU A 79 1.03 3.28 -10.03
C LEU A 79 2.25 3.03 -9.14
N ILE A 80 3.23 3.92 -9.25
CA ILE A 80 4.50 3.84 -8.56
C ILE A 80 4.42 4.66 -7.26
N VAL A 81 4.65 3.97 -6.16
CA VAL A 81 4.75 4.53 -4.81
C VAL A 81 6.21 4.45 -4.40
N GLU A 82 6.84 5.61 -4.24
CA GLU A 82 8.27 5.68 -3.91
C GLU A 82 8.50 6.40 -2.59
N THR A 83 9.38 5.86 -1.75
CA THR A 83 9.85 6.54 -0.54
C THR A 83 11.09 7.38 -0.85
N VAL A 84 11.32 8.44 -0.09
CA VAL A 84 12.54 9.26 -0.18
C VAL A 84 13.80 8.41 0.03
N GLY A 85 13.70 7.33 0.80
CA GLY A 85 14.75 6.33 1.02
C GLY A 85 15.01 5.38 -0.16
N GLY A 86 14.30 5.54 -1.29
CA GLY A 86 14.51 4.77 -2.52
C GLY A 86 13.87 3.39 -2.53
N ARG A 87 12.89 3.12 -1.65
CA ARG A 87 12.03 1.93 -1.82
C ARG A 87 10.91 2.26 -2.81
N HIS A 88 10.64 1.30 -3.70
CA HIS A 88 9.59 1.39 -4.70
C HIS A 88 8.58 0.27 -4.48
N PHE A 89 7.31 0.64 -4.54
CA PHE A 89 6.19 -0.28 -4.58
C PHE A 89 5.36 0.01 -5.82
N ILE A 90 4.86 -1.05 -6.46
CA ILE A 90 4.17 -0.95 -7.73
C ILE A 90 2.79 -1.57 -7.58
N LEU A 91 1.77 -0.77 -7.85
CA LEU A 91 0.37 -1.20 -7.89
C LEU A 91 -0.05 -1.33 -9.36
N ALA A 92 -0.43 -2.53 -9.78
CA ALA A 92 -0.89 -2.79 -11.13
C ALA A 92 -2.41 -2.65 -11.25
N PHE A 93 -2.82 -1.94 -12.30
CA PHE A 93 -4.21 -1.76 -12.69
C PHE A 93 -4.40 -2.18 -14.15
N PRO A 94 -5.52 -2.86 -14.46
CA PRO A 94 -5.83 -3.27 -15.83
C PRO A 94 -6.24 -2.09 -16.73
N ASP A 95 -6.72 -0.99 -16.14
CA ASP A 95 -7.23 0.18 -16.85
C ASP A 95 -6.60 1.49 -16.33
N GLN A 96 -6.48 2.47 -17.22
CA GLN A 96 -5.94 3.78 -16.89
C GLN A 96 -6.81 4.51 -15.88
N THR A 97 -8.12 4.49 -16.07
CA THR A 97 -9.09 5.17 -15.20
C THR A 97 -9.00 4.65 -13.77
N ASP A 98 -8.85 3.33 -13.58
CA ASP A 98 -8.66 2.75 -12.26
C ASP A 98 -7.36 3.21 -11.60
N ALA A 99 -6.24 3.23 -12.33
CA ALA A 99 -4.97 3.72 -11.82
C ALA A 99 -5.04 5.21 -11.41
N TYR A 100 -5.71 6.03 -12.22
CA TYR A 100 -5.91 7.45 -11.90
C TYR A 100 -6.85 7.65 -10.71
N HIS A 101 -7.94 6.89 -10.60
CA HIS A 101 -8.84 6.95 -9.45
C HIS A 101 -8.12 6.52 -8.16
N ALA A 102 -7.33 5.46 -8.21
CA ALA A 102 -6.51 5.03 -7.09
C ALA A 102 -5.52 6.13 -6.68
N MET A 103 -4.79 6.70 -7.65
CA MET A 103 -3.86 7.80 -7.40
C MET A 103 -4.55 9.01 -6.76
N GLN A 104 -5.71 9.43 -7.28
CA GLN A 104 -6.47 10.54 -6.70
C GLN A 104 -6.91 10.24 -5.26
N THR A 105 -7.42 9.04 -5.02
CA THR A 105 -7.80 8.59 -3.66
C THR A 105 -6.61 8.65 -2.70
N LEU A 106 -5.42 8.21 -3.14
CA LEU A 106 -4.21 8.27 -2.32
C LEU A 106 -3.78 9.71 -2.04
N ILE A 107 -3.88 10.61 -3.02
CA ILE A 107 -3.56 12.03 -2.84
C ILE A 107 -4.53 12.65 -1.83
N GLU A 108 -5.83 12.47 -2.00
CA GLU A 108 -6.85 13.03 -1.10
C GLU A 108 -6.70 12.52 0.33
N LEU A 109 -6.27 11.26 0.49
CA LEU A 109 -6.12 10.61 1.78
C LEU A 109 -4.83 11.04 2.51
N LEU A 110 -3.81 11.54 1.80
CA LEU A 110 -2.51 11.94 2.38
C LEU A 110 -2.32 13.47 2.46
N VAL A 111 -3.36 14.24 2.13
CA VAL A 111 -3.41 15.72 2.19
C VAL A 111 -3.91 16.23 3.53
#